data_AF-A0A2E3UU06-F1
#
_entry.id   AF-A0A2E3UU06-F1
#
_cell.length_a   1.000
_cell.length_b   1.000
_cell.length_c   1.000
_cell.angle_alpha   90.00
_cell.angle_beta   90.00
_cell.angle_gamma   90.00
#
_symmetry.space_group_name_H-M   'P 1'
#
loop_
_entity.id
_entity.type
_entity.pdbx_description
1 polymer ?
#
loop_
_entity_poly.entity_id
_entity_poly.type
_entity_poly.pdbx_seq_one_letter_code
_entity_poly.pdbx_strand_id
1 'polypeptide(L)'
;MPEDPRKILVIKNCIMCHSAKLIAQNSMSKDAWQNIILYMQEKHNLRQLPPGDEQKIVSYLSQYFSPKVSHGIDGDLGPRAINPLP
;
A
#
# COMPACT_ATOMS: atom_id res chain seq x y z
N MET A 1 -9.11 5.83 5.90
CA MET A 1 -7.67 5.72 6.18
C MET A 1 -7.44 6.19 7.62
N PRO A 2 -6.76 5.43 8.50
CA PRO A 2 -6.58 5.79 9.91
C PRO A 2 -5.86 7.14 10.13
N GLU A 3 -6.17 7.84 11.22
CA GLU A 3 -5.48 9.09 11.58
C GLU A 3 -4.05 8.80 12.08
N ASP A 4 -3.06 9.38 11.40
CA ASP A 4 -1.63 9.27 11.71
C ASP A 4 -0.88 10.44 11.04
N PRO A 5 0.18 11.01 11.64
CA PRO A 5 0.96 12.09 11.03
C PRO A 5 1.52 11.77 9.62
N ARG A 6 1.75 10.49 9.31
CA ARG A 6 2.25 10.01 8.01
C ARG A 6 1.15 9.89 6.95
N LYS A 7 -0.14 9.89 7.34
CA LYS A 7 -1.27 9.80 6.41
C LYS A 7 -1.18 10.85 5.29
N ILE A 8 -0.73 12.07 5.63
CA ILE A 8 -0.61 13.17 4.66
C ILE A 8 0.35 12.84 3.50
N LEU A 9 1.38 12.02 3.74
CA LEU A 9 2.30 11.60 2.68
C LEU A 9 1.61 10.66 1.69
N VAL A 10 0.73 9.78 2.16
CA VAL A 10 -0.07 8.92 1.27
C VAL A 10 -1.09 9.73 0.49
N ILE A 11 -1.75 10.70 1.12
CA ILE A 11 -2.69 11.59 0.43
C ILE A 11 -1.99 12.34 -0.71
N LYS A 12 -0.83 12.94 -0.42
CA LYS A 12 -0.09 13.76 -1.39
C LYS A 12 0.49 12.95 -2.56
N ASN A 13 0.93 11.71 -2.32
CA ASN A 13 1.69 10.96 -3.33
C ASN A 13 0.91 9.83 -3.99
N CYS A 14 -0.15 9.31 -3.36
CA CYS A 14 -0.89 8.17 -3.88
C CYS A 14 -2.34 8.54 -4.23
N ILE A 15 -2.97 9.40 -3.43
CA ILE A 15 -4.39 9.77 -3.63
C ILE A 15 -4.59 10.80 -4.76
N MET A 16 -3.51 11.46 -5.19
CA MET A 16 -3.55 12.36 -6.35
C MET A 16 -4.00 11.65 -7.63
N CYS A 17 -3.64 10.36 -7.79
CA CYS A 17 -3.93 9.57 -8.99
C CYS A 17 -4.91 8.42 -8.72
N HIS A 18 -5.04 7.97 -7.47
CA HIS A 18 -5.85 6.81 -7.10
C HIS A 18 -6.84 7.12 -5.98
N SER A 19 -7.97 6.43 -5.95
CA SER A 19 -8.92 6.61 -4.85
C SER A 19 -8.37 6.02 -3.54
N ALA A 20 -8.74 6.63 -2.41
CA ALA A 20 -8.42 6.08 -1.08
C ALA A 20 -9.04 4.69 -0.87
N LYS A 21 -10.17 4.42 -1.53
CA LYS A 21 -10.81 3.11 -1.55
C LYS A 21 -9.92 2.06 -2.22
N LEU A 22 -9.34 2.36 -3.39
CA LEU A 22 -8.43 1.44 -4.07
C LEU A 22 -7.25 1.08 -3.19
N ILE A 23 -6.60 2.06 -2.57
CA ILE A 23 -5.46 1.80 -1.68
C ILE A 23 -5.90 0.95 -0.48
N ALA A 24 -7.01 1.29 0.16
CA ALA A 24 -7.49 0.57 1.36
C ALA A 24 -8.02 -0.84 1.07
N GLN A 25 -8.41 -1.15 -0.16
CA GLN A 25 -8.83 -2.49 -0.59
C GLN A 25 -7.65 -3.45 -0.76
N ASN A 26 -6.44 -2.90 -0.94
CA ASN A 26 -5.23 -3.69 -1.05
C ASN A 26 -4.66 -3.97 0.34
N SER A 27 -4.13 -5.17 0.55
CA SER A 27 -3.44 -5.55 1.79
C SER A 27 -2.18 -6.29 1.40
N MET A 28 -1.03 -5.68 1.68
CA MET A 28 0.27 -6.15 1.19
C MET A 28 1.33 -6.09 2.27
N SER A 29 2.37 -6.93 2.13
CA SER A 29 3.55 -6.84 3.00
C SER A 29 4.28 -5.51 2.79
N LYS A 30 5.18 -5.17 3.70
CA LYS A 30 6.02 -3.97 3.60
C LYS A 30 6.79 -3.92 2.28
N ASP A 31 7.44 -5.03 1.91
CA ASP A 31 8.23 -5.14 0.69
C ASP A 31 7.37 -5.04 -0.56
N ALA A 32 6.17 -5.63 -0.54
CA ALA A 32 5.23 -5.51 -1.64
C ALA A 32 4.74 -4.06 -1.82
N TRP A 33 4.44 -3.34 -0.74
CA TRP A 33 4.12 -1.91 -0.81
C TRP A 33 5.27 -1.07 -1.36
N GLN A 34 6.52 -1.41 -0.99
CA GLN A 34 7.69 -0.76 -1.55
C GLN A 34 7.82 -1.00 -3.07
N ASN A 35 7.62 -2.24 -3.51
CA ASN A 35 7.62 -2.58 -4.93
C ASN A 35 6.54 -1.83 -5.72
N ILE A 36 5.36 -1.59 -5.13
CA ILE A 36 4.33 -0.76 -5.76
C ILE A 36 4.83 0.68 -5.96
N ILE A 37 5.52 1.28 -4.98
CA ILE A 37 6.07 2.64 -5.15
C ILE A 37 7.09 2.65 -6.29
N LEU A 38 8.01 1.68 -6.33
CA LEU A 38 8.99 1.55 -7.41
C LEU A 38 8.31 1.40 -8.78
N TYR A 39 7.28 0.55 -8.87
CA TYR A 39 6.50 0.37 -10.08
C TYR A 39 5.80 1.67 -10.52
N MET A 40 5.22 2.42 -9.58
CA MET A 40 4.60 3.71 -9.89
C MET A 40 5.62 4.75 -10.36
N GLN A 41 6.84 4.72 -9.83
CA GLN A 41 7.93 5.58 -10.29
C GLN A 41 8.38 5.21 -11.71
N GLU A 42 8.49 3.91 -12.01
CA GLU A 42 8.95 3.43 -13.31
C GLU A 42 7.89 3.60 -14.42
N LYS A 43 6.62 3.29 -14.13
CA LYS A 43 5.56 3.17 -15.15
C LYS A 43 4.52 4.27 -15.13
N HIS A 44 4.31 4.92 -13.98
CA HIS A 44 3.18 5.83 -13.77
C HIS A 44 3.60 7.25 -13.38
N ASN A 45 4.86 7.61 -13.66
CA ASN A 45 5.40 8.97 -13.47
C ASN A 45 5.24 9.49 -12.04
N LEU A 46 5.25 8.60 -11.04
CA LEU A 46 5.42 9.03 -9.66
C LEU A 46 6.81 9.64 -9.53
N ARG A 47 6.87 10.94 -9.25
CA ARG A 47 8.15 11.64 -9.03
C ARG A 47 8.93 10.98 -7.90
N GLN A 48 10.25 11.13 -7.94
CA GLN A 48 11.10 10.71 -6.83
C GLN A 48 10.64 11.36 -5.52
N LEU A 49 10.51 10.52 -4.50
CA LEU A 49 10.06 10.92 -3.18
C LEU A 49 11.24 11.54 -2.41
N PRO A 50 11.01 12.58 -1.59
CA PRO A 50 12.06 13.12 -0.73
C PRO A 50 12.69 12.03 0.17
N PRO A 51 13.96 12.19 0.58
CA PRO A 51 14.61 11.24 1.47
C PRO A 51 13.77 10.94 2.72
N GLY A 52 13.53 9.64 2.96
CA GLY A 52 12.76 9.15 4.10
C GLY A 52 11.24 9.18 3.94
N ASP A 53 10.68 9.84 2.92
CA ASP A 53 9.22 9.85 2.70
C ASP A 53 8.70 8.50 2.21
N GLU A 54 9.44 7.81 1.35
CA GLU A 54 9.13 6.44 0.93
C GLU A 54 8.98 5.51 2.14
N GLN A 55 9.95 5.53 3.06
CA GLN A 55 9.91 4.70 4.26
C GLN A 55 8.71 5.04 5.14
N LYS A 56 8.34 6.31 5.29
CA LYS A 56 7.16 6.72 6.06
C LYS A 56 5.86 6.26 5.40
N ILE A 57 5.75 6.37 4.08
CA ILE A 57 4.60 5.90 3.29
C ILE A 57 4.47 4.38 3.45
N VAL A 58 5.54 3.63 3.18
CA VAL A 58 5.57 2.17 3.29
C VAL A 58 5.24 1.71 4.71
N SER A 59 5.78 2.39 5.73
CA SER A 59 5.50 2.06 7.14
C SER A 59 4.03 2.30 7.50
N TYR A 60 3.43 3.40 7.04
CA TYR A 60 2.01 3.65 7.25
C TYR A 60 1.15 2.61 6.51
N LEU A 61 1.46 2.32 5.25
CA LEU A 61 0.70 1.37 4.43
C LEU A 61 0.77 -0.04 5.00
N SER A 62 1.96 -0.51 5.37
CA SER A 62 2.14 -1.83 5.97
C SER A 62 1.57 -1.93 7.39
N GLN A 63 1.53 -0.84 8.17
CA GLN A 63 0.92 -0.88 9.51
C GLN A 63 -0.60 -1.04 9.47
N TYR A 64 -1.27 -0.35 8.55
CA TYR A 64 -2.73 -0.28 8.52
C TYR A 64 -3.37 -1.14 7.43
N PHE A 65 -2.61 -1.53 6.41
CA PHE A 65 -3.06 -2.28 5.24
C PHE A 65 -2.11 -3.46 4.94
N SER A 66 -1.74 -4.22 5.97
CA SER A 66 -1.09 -5.53 5.82
C SER A 66 -2.12 -6.67 5.74
N PRO A 67 -1.77 -7.82 5.15
CA PRO A 67 -2.59 -9.02 5.23
C PRO A 67 -2.88 -9.34 6.70
N LYS A 68 -4.14 -9.57 7.04
CA LYS A 68 -4.48 -10.13 8.35
C LYS A 68 -4.10 -11.61 8.29
N VAL A 69 -3.30 -12.07 9.24
CA VAL A 69 -3.07 -13.51 9.40
C VAL A 69 -4.42 -14.14 9.73
N SER A 70 -4.99 -14.88 8.79
CA SER A 70 -6.17 -15.69 9.05
C SER A 70 -5.76 -16.80 10.00
N HIS A 71 -6.23 -16.73 11.25
CA HIS A 71 -6.25 -17.91 12.12
C HIS A 71 -7.36 -18.80 11.55
N GLY A 72 -6.97 -19.81 10.77
CA GLY A 72 -7.90 -20.67 10.08
C GLY A 72 -8.71 -21.52 11.05
N ILE A 73 -10.02 -21.29 11.07
CA ILE A 73 -10.99 -22.38 11.25
C ILE A 73 -11.89 -22.34 10.01
N ASP A 74 -11.81 -23.44 9.26
CA ASP A 74 -12.82 -23.96 8.35
C ASP A 74 -13.09 -23.17 7.04
N GLY A 75 -12.45 -23.63 5.96
CA GLY A 75 -13.08 -23.69 4.63
C GLY A 75 -12.99 -22.44 3.74
N ASP A 76 -12.13 -22.53 2.73
CA ASP A 76 -12.29 -21.91 1.41
C ASP A 76 -12.30 -20.37 1.29
N LEU A 77 -11.28 -19.72 1.86
CA LEU A 77 -10.76 -18.46 1.30
C LEU A 77 -9.24 -18.47 1.48
N GLY A 78 -8.54 -19.08 0.52
CA GLY A 78 -7.09 -18.96 0.39
C GLY A 78 -6.64 -17.49 0.36
N PRO A 79 -5.34 -17.20 0.55
CA PRO A 79 -4.83 -15.83 0.51
C PRO A 79 -5.35 -15.19 -0.77
N ARG A 80 -6.17 -14.14 -0.65
CA ARG A 80 -6.68 -13.42 -1.81
C ARG A 80 -5.48 -13.14 -2.69
N ALA A 81 -5.47 -13.74 -3.88
CA ALA A 81 -4.41 -13.59 -4.83
C ALA A 81 -4.11 -12.09 -4.91
N ILE A 82 -2.85 -11.76 -4.67
CA ILE A 82 -2.31 -10.45 -4.96
C ILE A 82 -2.67 -10.28 -6.43
N ASN A 83 -3.71 -9.51 -6.77
CA ASN A 83 -3.93 -9.17 -8.16
C ASN A 83 -2.70 -8.33 -8.51
N PRO A 84 -1.76 -8.83 -9.33
CA PRO A 84 -0.73 -7.95 -9.83
C PRO A 84 -1.50 -6.84 -10.55
N LEU A 85 -1.24 -5.59 -10.16
CA LEU A 85 -1.74 -4.47 -10.95
C LEU A 85 -1.26 -4.72 -12.40
N PRO A 86 -2.13 -4.53 -13.41
CA PRO A 86 -1.74 -4.68 -14.80
C PRO A 86 -0.59 -3.72 -15.19
#